data_AF-A0AAQ4CNQ2-F1
#
_entry.id   AF-A0AAQ4CNQ2-F1
#
_cell.length_a   1.000
_cell.length_b   1.000
_cell.length_c   1.000
_cell.angle_alpha   90.00
_cell.angle_beta   90.00
_cell.angle_gamma   90.00
#
_symmetry.space_group_name_H-M   'P 1'
#
loop_
_entity.id
_entity.type
_entity.pdbx_description
1 polymer ?
#
loop_
_entity_poly.entity_id
_entity_poly.type
_entity_poly.pdbx_seq_one_letter_code
_entity_poly.pdbx_strand_id
1 'polypeptide(L)'
;MSVLQTQIPVNRGVNMISEKDLIFLISMLDKEDKIEFVEEFREDFEQQIEEKKLSWTAYYKFLRGYAPADERILEIALADEDAKQWIIERVKAKAQKALQIISEIEGNEE
;
A
#
# COMPACT_ATOMS: atom_id res chain seq x y z
N MET A 1 8.01 -38.20 -37.72
CA MET A 1 8.26 -38.10 -36.26
C MET A 1 8.20 -36.62 -35.90
N SER A 2 7.00 -36.12 -35.59
CA SER A 2 6.79 -34.69 -35.28
C SER A 2 6.99 -34.47 -33.80
N VAL A 3 7.92 -33.59 -33.44
CA VAL A 3 8.17 -33.20 -32.05
C VAL A 3 7.03 -32.27 -31.64
N LEU A 4 6.13 -32.76 -30.78
CA LEU A 4 5.09 -31.93 -30.19
C LEU A 4 5.79 -30.90 -29.29
N GLN A 5 5.99 -29.68 -29.80
CA GLN A 5 6.22 -28.51 -28.97
C GLN A 5 4.95 -28.30 -28.14
N THR A 6 4.96 -28.81 -26.92
CA THR A 6 4.02 -28.39 -25.89
C THR A 6 4.23 -26.90 -25.66
N GLN A 7 3.34 -26.10 -26.23
CA GLN A 7 3.20 -24.69 -25.90
C GLN A 7 2.95 -24.61 -24.39
N ILE A 8 3.96 -24.16 -23.65
CA ILE A 8 3.80 -23.79 -22.25
C ILE A 8 2.84 -22.59 -22.27
N PRO A 9 1.67 -22.66 -21.62
CA PRO A 9 0.78 -21.52 -21.58
C PRO A 9 1.47 -20.42 -20.79
N VAL A 10 1.81 -19.32 -21.46
CA VAL A 10 2.19 -18.07 -20.80
C VAL A 10 0.92 -17.59 -20.11
N ASN A 11 0.81 -17.91 -18.83
CA ASN A 11 -0.24 -17.38 -17.97
C ASN A 11 0.00 -15.88 -17.87
N ARG A 12 -0.59 -15.09 -18.79
CA ARG A 12 -0.80 -13.65 -18.59
C ARG A 12 -1.87 -13.53 -17.51
N GLY A 13 -1.47 -13.86 -16.28
CA GLY A 13 -2.30 -13.71 -15.10
C GLY A 13 -2.65 -12.24 -14.98
N VAL A 14 -3.94 -11.96 -14.89
CA VAL A 14 -4.45 -10.67 -14.41
C VAL A 14 -3.72 -10.38 -13.10
N ASN A 15 -2.92 -9.31 -13.06
CA ASN A 15 -2.17 -8.83 -11.89
C ASN A 15 -3.16 -8.40 -10.78
N MET A 16 -3.81 -9.35 -10.12
CA MET A 16 -4.47 -9.10 -8.85
C MET A 16 -3.38 -9.09 -7.79
N ILE A 17 -3.02 -7.89 -7.32
CA ILE A 17 -2.21 -7.73 -6.10
C ILE A 17 -2.92 -8.52 -4.99
N SER A 18 -2.20 -9.46 -4.38
CA SER A 18 -2.80 -10.24 -3.29
C SER A 18 -2.90 -9.38 -2.03
N GLU A 19 -3.82 -9.73 -1.12
CA GLU A 19 -3.94 -9.09 0.19
C GLU A 19 -2.61 -9.08 0.94
N LYS A 20 -1.81 -10.15 0.80
CA LYS A 20 -0.48 -10.26 1.41
C LYS A 20 0.53 -9.27 0.81
N ASP A 21 0.48 -9.05 -0.49
CA ASP A 21 1.34 -8.07 -1.15
C ASP A 21 0.96 -6.66 -0.70
N LEU A 22 -0.34 -6.38 -0.60
CA LEU A 22 -0.82 -5.09 -0.13
C LEU A 22 -0.45 -4.82 1.33
N ILE A 23 -0.56 -5.82 2.21
CA ILE A 23 -0.12 -5.70 3.62
C ILE A 23 1.38 -5.43 3.71
N PHE A 24 2.18 -6.08 2.83
CA PHE A 24 3.61 -5.82 2.77
C PHE A 24 3.88 -4.37 2.34
N LEU A 25 3.18 -3.85 1.33
CA LEU A 25 3.31 -2.45 0.92
C LEU A 25 2.91 -1.48 2.05
N ILE A 26 1.84 -1.76 2.79
CA ILE A 26 1.42 -0.96 3.95
C ILE A 26 2.49 -0.95 5.04
N SER A 27 3.19 -2.08 5.26
CA SER A 27 4.27 -2.15 6.25
C SER A 27 5.49 -1.28 5.90
N MET A 28 5.63 -0.89 4.63
CA MET A 28 6.67 0.04 4.16
C MET A 28 6.33 1.52 4.40
N LEU A 29 5.07 1.82 4.76
CA LEU A 29 4.64 3.16 5.11
C LEU A 29 5.15 3.52 6.51
N ASP A 30 5.71 4.72 6.65
CA ASP A 30 6.11 5.23 7.95
C ASP A 30 4.90 5.83 8.69
N LYS A 31 5.15 6.36 9.89
CA LYS A 31 4.08 6.91 10.73
C LYS A 31 3.41 8.10 10.04
N GLU A 32 4.20 8.95 9.40
CA GLU A 32 3.77 10.15 8.70
C GLU A 32 2.89 9.79 7.49
N ASP A 33 3.32 8.82 6.67
CA ASP A 33 2.53 8.29 5.55
C ASP A 33 1.17 7.77 6.03
N LYS A 34 1.14 7.03 7.15
CA LYS A 34 -0.10 6.46 7.70
C LYS A 34 -1.04 7.53 8.26
N ILE A 35 -0.51 8.65 8.74
CA ILE A 35 -1.32 9.80 9.15
C ILE A 35 -1.89 10.50 7.93
N GLU A 36 -1.07 10.74 6.90
CA GLU A 36 -1.52 11.35 5.65
C GLU A 36 -2.61 10.49 4.97
N PHE A 37 -2.46 9.17 5.00
CA PHE A 37 -3.50 8.24 4.52
C PHE A 37 -4.86 8.47 5.24
N VAL A 38 -4.86 8.79 6.53
CA VAL A 38 -6.11 9.09 7.27
C VAL A 38 -6.74 10.39 6.81
N GLU A 39 -5.92 11.38 6.46
CA GLU A 39 -6.39 12.68 5.98
C GLU A 39 -6.99 12.56 4.57
N GLU A 40 -6.32 11.81 3.68
CA GLU A 40 -6.76 11.58 2.30
C GLU A 40 -8.03 10.73 2.24
N PHE A 41 -8.11 9.63 3.00
CA PHE A 41 -9.24 8.68 2.96
C PHE A 41 -10.22 8.88 4.11
N ARG A 42 -10.44 10.15 4.48
CA ARG A 42 -11.29 10.54 5.60
C ARG A 42 -12.71 9.94 5.53
N GLU A 43 -13.31 9.96 4.34
CA GLU A 43 -14.66 9.43 4.13
C GLU A 43 -14.73 7.93 4.39
N ASP A 44 -13.72 7.16 3.96
CA ASP A 44 -13.65 5.71 4.24
C ASP A 44 -13.51 5.41 5.74
N PHE A 45 -12.73 6.23 6.46
CA PHE A 45 -12.65 6.11 7.92
C PHE A 45 -13.99 6.45 8.60
N GLU A 46 -14.69 7.47 8.13
CA GLU A 46 -16.02 7.83 8.63
C GLU A 46 -17.04 6.72 8.35
N GLN A 47 -16.99 6.09 7.17
CA GLN A 47 -17.81 4.92 6.84
C GLN A 47 -17.53 3.75 7.79
N GLN A 48 -16.27 3.47 8.13
CA GLN A 48 -15.95 2.43 9.11
C GLN A 48 -16.51 2.74 10.52
N ILE A 49 -16.71 4.01 10.87
CA ILE A 49 -17.38 4.40 12.11
C ILE A 49 -18.89 4.12 12.02
N GLU A 50 -19.52 4.45 10.90
CA GLU A 50 -20.93 4.13 10.64
C GLU A 50 -21.20 2.62 10.70
N GLU A 51 -20.28 1.83 10.14
CA GLU A 51 -20.30 0.37 10.19
C GLU A 51 -19.92 -0.22 11.56
N LYS A 52 -19.63 0.63 12.56
CA LYS A 52 -19.20 0.27 13.93
C LYS A 52 -17.90 -0.55 13.98
N LYS A 53 -17.10 -0.54 12.92
CA LYS A 53 -15.75 -1.15 12.87
C LYS A 53 -14.69 -0.23 13.51
N LEU A 54 -14.95 1.07 13.55
CA LEU A 54 -14.11 2.08 14.16
C LEU A 54 -14.92 2.90 15.17
N SER A 55 -14.28 3.34 16.26
CA SER A 55 -14.91 4.29 17.17
C SER A 55 -14.50 5.71 16.81
N TRP A 56 -15.40 6.68 17.02
CA TRP A 56 -15.08 8.10 16.94
C TRP A 56 -13.82 8.46 17.73
N THR A 57 -13.66 7.89 18.94
CA THR A 57 -12.47 8.13 19.78
C THR A 57 -11.18 7.65 19.13
N ALA A 58 -11.18 6.50 18.46
CA ALA A 58 -10.00 6.00 17.75
C ALA A 58 -9.69 6.88 16.53
N TYR A 59 -10.71 7.25 15.76
CA TYR A 59 -10.55 8.15 14.62
C TYR A 59 -9.99 9.53 15.02
N TYR A 60 -10.48 10.11 16.11
CA TYR A 60 -9.92 11.35 16.65
C TYR A 60 -8.47 11.23 17.12
N LYS A 61 -8.00 10.04 17.51
CA LYS A 61 -6.57 9.83 17.78
C LYS A 61 -5.79 9.90 16.48
N PHE A 62 -6.29 9.31 15.40
CA PHE A 62 -5.62 9.36 14.10
C PHE A 62 -5.43 10.80 13.60
N LEU A 63 -6.48 11.61 13.68
CA LEU A 63 -6.43 13.05 13.37
C LEU A 63 -5.50 13.86 14.28
N ARG A 64 -5.03 13.28 15.39
CA ARG A 64 -4.02 13.88 16.30
C ARG A 64 -2.61 13.31 16.07
N GLY A 65 -2.39 12.62 14.95
CA GLY A 65 -1.08 12.10 14.56
C GLY A 65 -0.74 10.73 15.16
N TYR A 66 -1.73 9.93 15.54
CA TYR A 66 -1.52 8.51 15.84
C TYR A 66 -1.67 7.72 14.54
N ALA A 67 -0.67 6.92 14.19
CA ALA A 67 -0.80 6.06 13.02
C ALA A 67 -1.84 4.96 13.26
N PRO A 68 -2.76 4.71 12.32
CA PRO A 68 -3.60 3.51 12.34
C PRO A 68 -2.74 2.25 12.17
N ALA A 69 -3.30 1.11 12.59
CA ALA A 69 -2.68 -0.20 12.36
C ALA A 69 -2.76 -0.60 10.88
N ASP A 70 -1.87 -1.50 10.45
CA ASP A 70 -1.75 -1.92 9.05
C ASP A 70 -3.03 -2.60 8.56
N GLU A 71 -3.66 -3.42 9.40
CA GLU A 71 -4.93 -4.08 9.10
C GLU A 71 -6.06 -3.07 8.84
N ARG A 72 -6.02 -1.92 9.54
CA ARG A 72 -7.02 -0.86 9.37
C ARG A 72 -6.91 -0.20 8.00
N ILE A 73 -5.67 0.09 7.58
CA ILE A 73 -5.38 0.64 6.25
C ILE A 73 -5.73 -0.40 5.18
N LEU A 74 -5.42 -1.68 5.43
CA LEU A 74 -5.74 -2.76 4.52
C LEU A 74 -7.25 -2.88 4.29
N GLU A 75 -8.07 -2.81 5.34
CA GLU A 75 -9.54 -2.85 5.21
C GLU A 75 -10.06 -1.75 4.26
N ILE A 76 -9.50 -0.55 4.33
CA ILE A 76 -9.85 0.56 3.42
C ILE A 76 -9.36 0.25 2.00
N ALA A 77 -8.10 -0.13 1.83
CA ALA A 77 -7.51 -0.39 0.52
C ALA A 77 -8.08 -1.64 -0.20
N LEU A 78 -8.76 -2.53 0.52
CA LEU A 78 -9.53 -3.62 -0.08
C LEU A 78 -10.93 -3.19 -0.54
N ALA A 79 -11.49 -2.15 0.09
CA ALA A 79 -12.82 -1.62 -0.22
C ALA A 79 -12.77 -0.48 -1.25
N ASP A 80 -11.66 0.27 -1.29
CA ASP A 80 -11.42 1.40 -2.17
C ASP A 80 -10.14 1.19 -3.00
N GLU A 81 -10.31 1.25 -4.32
CA GLU A 81 -9.20 1.13 -5.28
C GLU A 81 -8.30 2.37 -5.31
N ASP A 82 -8.84 3.56 -4.99
CA ASP A 82 -8.04 4.79 -4.94
C ASP A 82 -7.08 4.74 -3.74
N ALA A 83 -7.53 4.25 -2.58
CA ALA A 83 -6.68 3.92 -1.44
C ALA A 83 -5.56 2.93 -1.78
N LYS A 84 -5.87 1.88 -2.54
CA LYS A 84 -4.86 0.92 -3.00
C LYS A 84 -3.82 1.58 -3.90
N GLN A 85 -4.28 2.39 -4.86
CA GLN A 85 -3.39 3.08 -5.79
C GLN A 85 -2.50 4.09 -5.07
N TRP A 86 -3.03 4.78 -4.06
CA TRP A 86 -2.27 5.71 -3.23
C TRP A 86 -1.10 5.01 -2.52
N ILE A 87 -1.35 3.84 -1.92
CA ILE A 87 -0.32 3.05 -1.23
C ILE A 87 0.80 2.66 -2.21
N ILE A 88 0.42 2.19 -3.41
CA ILE A 88 1.37 1.77 -4.44
C ILE A 88 2.26 2.94 -4.87
N GLU A 89 1.67 4.10 -5.20
CA GLU A 89 2.44 5.27 -5.63
C GLU A 89 3.33 5.80 -4.50
N ARG A 90 2.87 5.78 -3.25
CA ARG A 90 3.66 6.19 -2.09
C ARG A 90 4.90 5.32 -1.92
N VAL A 91 4.73 4.00 -1.94
CA VAL A 91 5.84 3.04 -1.81
C VAL A 91 6.79 3.14 -3.01
N LYS A 92 6.26 3.31 -4.22
CA LYS A 92 7.06 3.49 -5.44
C LYS A 92 7.94 4.73 -5.38
N ALA A 93 7.41 5.86 -4.92
CA ALA A 93 8.19 7.08 -4.72
C ALA A 93 9.34 6.88 -3.71
N LYS A 94 9.06 6.17 -2.61
CA LYS A 94 10.09 5.80 -1.63
C LYS A 94 11.17 4.90 -2.21
N ALA A 95 10.78 3.88 -2.96
CA ALA A 95 11.72 2.97 -3.62
C ALA A 95 12.62 3.70 -4.63
N GLN A 96 12.05 4.61 -5.43
CA GLN A 96 12.81 5.43 -6.37
C GLN A 96 13.84 6.31 -5.66
N LYS A 97 13.44 6.98 -4.57
CA LYS A 97 14.35 7.80 -3.76
C LYS A 97 15.47 6.97 -3.15
N ALA A 98 15.16 5.76 -2.65
CA ALA A 98 16.17 4.86 -2.11
C ALA A 98 17.20 4.43 -3.17
N LEU A 99 16.75 4.06 -4.37
CA LEU A 99 17.63 3.71 -5.49
C LEU A 99 18.52 4.87 -5.94
N GLN A 100 17.98 6.10 -5.93
CA GLN A 100 18.77 7.29 -6.21
C GLN A 100 19.90 7.46 -5.18
N ILE A 101 19.59 7.38 -3.88
CA ILE A 101 20.58 7.52 -2.81
C ILE A 101 21.66 6.44 -2.91
N ILE A 102 21.28 5.19 -3.20
CA ILE A 102 22.24 4.09 -3.39
C ILE A 102 23.19 4.38 -4.55
N SER A 103 22.65 4.81 -5.71
CA SER A 103 23.45 5.19 -6.87
C SER A 103 24.44 6.33 -6.57
N GLU A 104 24.01 7.31 -5.76
CA GLU A 104 24.86 8.43 -5.33
C GLU A 104 25.98 7.97 -4.37
N ILE A 105 25.73 6.96 -3.54
CA ILE A 105 26.76 6.38 -2.65
C ILE A 105 27.78 5.59 -3.48
N GLU A 106 27.31 4.68 -4.35
CA GLU A 106 28.17 3.83 -5.17
C GLU A 106 29.04 4.64 -6.14
N GLY A 107 28.49 5.69 -6.77
CA GLY A 107 29.24 6.56 -7.68
C GLY A 107 30.23 7.52 -7.02
N ASN A 108 30.17 7.70 -5.70
CA ASN A 108 31.13 8.49 -4.92
C ASN A 108 32.23 7.63 -4.25
N GLU A 109 32.10 6.29 -4.33
CA GLU A 109 33.10 5.33 -3.83
C GLU A 109 34.12 4.90 -4.90
N GLU A 110 34.01 5.42 -6.14
CA GLU A 110 35.01 5.31 -7.23
C GLU A 110 35.88 6.58 -7.37
#